data_AF-A0A3M0K4Y2-F1
#
_entry.id   AF-A0A3M0K4Y2-F1
#
_cell.length_a   1.000
_cell.length_b   1.000
_cell.length_c   1.000
_cell.angle_alpha   90.00
_cell.angle_beta   90.00
_cell.angle_gamma   90.00
#
_symmetry.space_group_name_H-M   'P 1'
#
loop_
_entity.id
_entity.type
_entity.pdbx_description
1 polymer ?
#
loop_
_entity_poly.entity_id
_entity_poly.type
_entity_poly.pdbx_seq_one_letter_code
_entity_poly.pdbx_strand_id
1 'polypeptide(L)'
;MCVPNAASGHSLTRCPGIVEANPRKFNLDATELGIRKAFITSTRQVVRALLGESGSQSWSSGPDKYSRLDRELQLANSHFIEEQQAQQQLIVEQQDEQLELVSGSIGVLKNMSQRIGGELEEQAVMLDDFSHELDSTQSRLDNVMKKLAKVSHMTSDRRQWCAIVVLFVILLVVLILFFVL
;
A
#
# COMPACT_ATOMS: atom_id res chain seq x y z
N MET A 1 -6.86 -47.60 -23.43
CA MET A 1 -7.01 -48.07 -22.04
C MET A 1 -6.37 -49.45 -21.94
N CYS A 2 -5.28 -49.59 -21.18
CA CYS A 2 -4.75 -50.87 -20.72
C CYS A 2 -4.29 -50.68 -19.27
N VAL A 3 -4.88 -51.44 -18.35
CA VAL A 3 -4.53 -51.46 -16.93
C VAL A 3 -3.25 -52.29 -16.75
N PRO A 4 -2.24 -51.85 -15.99
CA PRO A 4 -1.05 -52.64 -15.72
C PRO A 4 -1.31 -53.63 -14.58
N ASN A 5 -1.27 -54.93 -14.88
CA ASN A 5 -1.25 -56.00 -13.88
C ASN A 5 0.20 -56.24 -13.43
N ALA A 6 0.51 -55.95 -12.17
CA ALA A 6 1.85 -55.95 -11.59
C ALA A 6 2.25 -57.31 -11.01
N ALA A 7 2.17 -58.39 -11.80
CA ALA A 7 2.38 -59.76 -11.26
C ALA A 7 3.41 -60.65 -12.01
N SER A 8 4.14 -60.15 -13.00
CA SER A 8 5.15 -60.97 -13.67
C SER A 8 6.25 -60.14 -14.31
N GLY A 9 7.46 -60.21 -13.74
CA GLY A 9 8.69 -59.54 -14.19
C GLY A 9 9.24 -59.96 -15.57
N HIS A 10 8.37 -60.42 -16.46
CA HIS A 10 8.68 -60.82 -17.85
C HIS A 10 8.22 -59.79 -18.90
N SER A 11 7.80 -58.59 -18.48
CA SER A 11 7.32 -57.53 -19.39
C SER A 11 8.36 -56.45 -19.72
N LEU A 12 9.53 -56.44 -19.09
CA LEU A 12 10.56 -55.41 -19.34
C LEU A 12 11.46 -55.69 -20.56
N THR A 13 11.44 -56.91 -21.11
CA THR A 13 12.20 -57.28 -22.32
C THR A 13 11.47 -56.98 -23.63
N ARG A 14 10.23 -56.47 -23.59
CA ARG A 14 9.47 -56.10 -24.81
C ARG A 14 9.28 -54.60 -25.03
N CYS A 15 9.95 -53.77 -24.23
CA CYS A 15 9.95 -52.32 -24.39
C CYS A 15 11.06 -51.73 -25.29
N PRO A 16 12.08 -52.47 -25.79
CA PRO A 16 13.01 -51.88 -26.77
C PRO A 16 12.38 -51.72 -28.17
N GLY A 17 11.54 -52.66 -28.60
CA GLY A 17 11.02 -52.70 -29.98
C GLY A 17 9.93 -51.67 -30.32
N ILE A 18 9.30 -51.05 -29.32
CA ILE A 18 8.25 -50.02 -29.54
C ILE A 18 8.85 -48.60 -29.55
N VAL A 19 9.98 -48.39 -28.89
CA VAL A 19 10.66 -47.08 -28.86
C VAL A 19 11.44 -46.81 -30.16
N GLU A 20 11.86 -47.85 -30.89
CA GLU A 20 12.45 -47.68 -32.24
C GLU A 20 11.41 -47.33 -33.32
N ALA A 21 10.12 -47.65 -33.13
CA ALA A 21 9.11 -47.47 -34.17
C ALA A 21 8.56 -46.04 -34.29
N ASN A 22 8.83 -45.13 -33.34
CA ASN A 22 8.30 -43.76 -33.44
C ASN A 22 9.09 -42.68 -32.66
N PRO A 23 10.32 -42.33 -33.11
CA PRO A 23 11.16 -41.30 -32.49
C PRO A 23 10.60 -39.86 -32.58
N ARG A 24 9.60 -39.61 -33.42
CA ARG A 24 9.04 -38.25 -33.61
C ARG A 24 8.01 -37.84 -32.55
N LYS A 25 7.48 -38.78 -31.76
CA LYS A 25 6.45 -38.44 -30.75
C LYS A 25 7.01 -37.78 -29.49
N PHE A 26 8.34 -37.83 -29.28
CA PHE A 26 8.97 -37.36 -28.03
C PHE A 26 10.10 -36.34 -28.21
N ASN A 27 10.42 -35.90 -29.43
CA ASN A 27 11.39 -34.82 -29.67
C ASN A 27 12.76 -35.04 -28.99
N LEU A 28 13.20 -36.30 -28.88
CA LEU A 28 14.48 -36.67 -28.25
C LEU A 28 15.57 -36.66 -29.32
N ASP A 29 16.43 -35.66 -29.24
CA ASP A 29 17.55 -35.44 -30.14
C ASP A 29 18.60 -36.56 -29.99
N ALA A 30 19.26 -36.97 -31.09
CA ALA A 30 20.23 -38.08 -31.08
C ALA A 30 21.37 -37.85 -30.08
N THR A 31 21.69 -36.58 -29.87
CA THR A 31 22.65 -36.06 -28.90
C THR A 31 22.21 -36.33 -27.45
N GLU A 32 20.92 -36.20 -27.14
CA GLU A 32 20.36 -36.46 -25.80
C GLU A 32 20.40 -37.96 -25.48
N LEU A 33 20.20 -38.82 -26.48
CA LEU A 33 20.34 -40.27 -26.32
C LEU A 33 21.80 -40.68 -26.07
N GLY A 34 22.74 -39.98 -26.70
CA GLY A 34 24.17 -40.13 -26.43
C GLY A 34 24.53 -39.77 -24.99
N ILE A 35 24.02 -38.65 -24.50
CA ILE A 35 24.20 -38.20 -23.11
C ILE A 35 23.62 -39.22 -22.12
N ARG A 36 22.40 -39.71 -22.37
CA ARG A 36 21.76 -40.72 -21.51
C ARG A 36 22.51 -42.05 -21.50
N LYS A 37 23.06 -42.48 -22.63
CA LYS A 37 23.92 -43.68 -22.70
C LYS A 37 25.23 -43.50 -21.94
N ALA A 38 25.87 -42.34 -22.07
CA ALA A 38 27.10 -42.03 -21.34
C ALA A 38 26.86 -42.01 -19.83
N PHE A 39 25.77 -41.38 -19.37
CA PHE A 39 25.38 -41.36 -17.97
C PHE A 39 25.15 -42.77 -17.42
N ILE A 40 24.32 -43.58 -18.10
CA ILE A 40 24.03 -44.95 -17.68
C ILE A 40 25.32 -45.80 -17.62
N THR A 41 26.22 -45.61 -18.57
CA THR A 41 27.51 -46.33 -18.60
C THR A 41 28.40 -45.94 -17.42
N SER A 42 28.49 -44.64 -17.13
CA SER A 42 29.23 -44.11 -15.99
C SER A 42 28.65 -44.59 -14.66
N THR A 43 27.33 -44.50 -14.47
CA THR A 43 26.65 -45.01 -13.28
C THR A 43 26.87 -46.52 -13.11
N ARG A 44 26.80 -47.30 -14.20
CA ARG A 44 27.04 -48.75 -14.15
C ARG A 44 28.48 -49.08 -13.76
N GLN A 45 29.44 -48.26 -14.17
CA GLN A 45 30.84 -48.41 -13.81
C GLN A 45 31.08 -48.06 -12.33
N VAL A 46 30.47 -46.98 -11.83
CA VAL A 46 30.52 -46.61 -10.40
C VAL A 46 29.87 -47.70 -9.53
N VAL A 47 28.68 -48.17 -9.92
CA VAL A 47 27.98 -49.25 -9.22
C VAL A 47 28.82 -50.53 -9.24
N ARG A 48 29.50 -50.87 -10.34
CA ARG A 48 30.41 -52.02 -10.38
C ARG A 48 31.67 -51.81 -9.53
N ALA A 49 32.21 -50.60 -9.45
CA ALA A 49 33.34 -50.30 -8.57
C ALA A 49 32.96 -50.46 -7.09
N LEU A 50 31.79 -49.94 -6.70
CA LEU A 50 31.24 -50.05 -5.35
C LEU A 50 30.86 -51.49 -4.98
N LEU A 51 30.27 -52.24 -5.91
CA LEU A 51 29.90 -53.64 -5.71
C LEU A 51 31.10 -54.60 -5.80
N GLY A 52 32.14 -54.24 -6.56
CA GLY A 52 33.36 -55.04 -6.73
C GLY A 52 34.21 -55.14 -5.48
N GLU A 53 34.17 -54.14 -4.59
CA GLU A 53 34.83 -54.17 -3.28
C GLU A 53 33.96 -54.86 -2.20
N SER A 54 32.65 -55.01 -2.46
CA SER A 54 31.69 -55.65 -1.54
C SER A 54 31.41 -57.14 -1.85
N GLY A 55 32.23 -57.75 -2.72
CA GLY A 55 32.11 -59.15 -3.15
C GLY A 55 32.48 -60.16 -2.06
N SER A 56 31.66 -60.27 -1.01
CA SER A 56 31.59 -61.42 -0.07
C SER A 56 30.52 -61.28 1.01
N GLN A 57 29.98 -60.08 1.27
CA GLN A 57 28.89 -59.99 2.24
C GLN A 57 27.58 -60.42 1.59
N SER A 58 27.19 -61.66 1.87
CA SER A 58 25.82 -62.15 1.80
C SER A 58 24.87 -61.08 2.35
N TRP A 59 24.17 -60.39 1.44
CA TRP A 59 23.06 -59.49 1.77
C TRP A 59 21.88 -60.37 2.18
N SER A 60 21.96 -60.92 3.39
CA SER A 60 20.76 -61.21 4.16
C SER A 60 20.10 -59.86 4.44
N SER A 61 19.21 -59.43 3.54
CA SER A 61 18.28 -58.34 3.79
C SER A 61 17.35 -58.77 4.91
N GLY A 62 17.82 -58.62 6.14
CA GLY A 62 16.93 -58.42 7.28
C GLY A 62 16.28 -57.04 7.11
N PRO A 63 14.99 -56.90 7.41
CA PRO A 63 14.28 -55.61 7.42
C PRO A 63 14.99 -54.53 8.28
N ASP A 64 15.93 -54.95 9.12
CA ASP A 64 16.66 -54.12 10.08
C ASP A 64 17.65 -53.16 9.42
N LYS A 65 18.30 -53.51 8.31
CA LYS A 65 19.36 -52.68 7.71
C LYS A 65 18.80 -51.43 7.01
N TYR A 66 17.69 -51.59 6.30
CA TYR A 66 16.92 -50.46 5.75
C TYR A 66 16.28 -49.62 6.87
N SER A 67 15.80 -50.27 7.94
CA SER A 67 15.23 -49.54 9.08
C SER A 67 16.23 -48.67 9.84
N ARG A 68 17.53 -49.03 9.86
CA ARG A 68 18.58 -48.22 10.49
C ARG A 68 18.94 -47.00 9.64
N LEU A 69 19.04 -47.18 8.32
CA LEU A 69 19.32 -46.08 7.40
C LEU A 69 18.15 -45.07 7.37
N ASP A 70 16.92 -45.57 7.39
CA ASP A 70 15.71 -44.75 7.46
C ASP A 70 15.66 -43.95 8.77
N ARG A 71 16.06 -44.56 9.89
CA ARG A 71 16.15 -43.91 11.20
C ARG A 71 17.25 -42.85 11.26
N GLU A 72 18.43 -43.11 10.70
CA GLU A 72 19.49 -42.10 10.61
C GLU A 72 19.10 -40.94 9.70
N LEU A 73 18.45 -41.22 8.57
CA LEU A 73 17.94 -40.19 7.66
C LEU A 73 16.87 -39.34 8.35
N GLN A 74 15.95 -39.98 9.09
CA GLN A 74 14.89 -39.31 9.82
C GLN A 74 15.43 -38.46 10.98
N LEU A 75 16.48 -38.92 11.67
CA LEU A 75 17.21 -38.16 12.69
C LEU A 75 17.95 -36.95 12.11
N ALA A 76 18.59 -37.11 10.96
CA ALA A 76 19.27 -36.01 10.27
C ALA A 76 18.26 -34.96 9.76
N ASN A 77 17.10 -35.41 9.28
CA ASN A 77 16.04 -34.53 8.80
C ASN A 77 15.36 -33.80 9.97
N SER A 78 15.11 -34.48 11.09
CA SER A 78 14.58 -33.83 12.29
C SER A 78 15.55 -32.79 12.85
N HIS A 79 16.85 -33.08 12.90
CA HIS A 79 17.87 -32.12 13.34
C HIS A 79 17.94 -30.91 12.42
N PHE A 80 17.92 -31.12 11.10
CA PHE A 80 17.94 -30.02 10.13
C PHE A 80 16.68 -29.15 10.23
N ILE A 81 15.50 -29.75 10.40
CA ILE A 81 14.24 -29.02 10.62
C ILE A 81 14.30 -28.23 11.94
N GLU A 82 14.83 -28.82 13.00
CA GLU A 82 14.96 -28.17 14.31
C GLU A 82 15.95 -27.00 14.28
N GLU A 83 17.10 -27.15 13.60
CA GLU A 83 18.06 -26.07 13.33
C GLU A 83 17.44 -24.95 12.47
N GLN A 84 16.72 -25.30 11.39
CA GLN A 84 16.05 -24.30 10.55
C GLN A 84 14.93 -23.58 11.29
N GLN A 85 14.20 -24.28 12.15
CA GLN A 85 13.09 -23.75 12.94
C GLN A 85 13.60 -22.80 14.02
N ALA A 86 14.76 -23.09 14.63
CA ALA A 86 15.45 -22.16 15.52
C ALA A 86 15.96 -20.91 14.77
N GLN A 87 16.45 -21.07 13.53
CA GLN A 87 16.89 -19.94 12.70
C GLN A 87 15.72 -19.08 12.19
N GLN A 88 14.55 -19.67 11.92
CA GLN A 88 13.35 -18.95 11.50
C GLN A 88 12.72 -18.11 12.61
N GLN A 89 12.93 -18.44 13.88
CA GLN A 89 12.45 -17.62 15.01
C GLN A 89 13.18 -16.26 15.06
N LEU A 90 14.48 -16.23 14.75
CA LEU A 90 15.27 -14.99 14.68
C LEU A 90 14.85 -14.07 13.51
N ILE A 91 14.32 -14.65 12.43
CA ILE A 91 13.85 -13.90 11.25
C ILE A 91 12.45 -13.31 11.49
N VAL A 92 11.61 -13.97 12.29
CA VAL A 92 10.30 -13.45 12.72
C VAL A 92 10.47 -12.30 13.72
N GLU A 93 11.40 -12.41 14.68
CA GLU A 93 11.70 -11.32 15.62
C GLU A 93 12.17 -10.04 14.90
N GLN A 94 13.00 -10.16 13.86
CA GLN A 94 13.45 -8.99 13.10
C GLN A 94 12.35 -8.28 12.30
N GLN A 95 11.25 -8.98 11.95
CA GLN A 95 10.12 -8.37 11.24
C GLN A 95 9.12 -7.70 12.19
N ASP A 96 9.07 -8.09 13.47
CA ASP A 96 8.24 -7.42 14.48
C ASP A 96 8.85 -6.08 14.93
N GLU A 97 10.18 -5.97 15.00
CA GLU A 97 10.86 -4.72 15.38
C GLU A 97 10.60 -3.58 14.37
N GLN A 98 10.52 -3.89 13.07
CA GLN A 98 10.14 -2.91 12.05
C GLN A 98 8.65 -2.54 12.07
N LEU A 99 7.77 -3.47 12.46
CA LEU A 99 6.34 -3.19 12.61
C LEU A 99 6.04 -2.37 13.87
N GLU A 100 6.83 -2.50 14.94
CA GLU A 100 6.72 -1.68 16.15
C GLU A 100 7.11 -0.22 15.89
N LEU A 101 8.16 0.03 15.10
CA LEU A 101 8.59 1.38 14.70
C LEU A 101 7.54 2.09 13.81
N VAL A 102 6.92 1.34 12.90
CA VAL A 102 5.83 1.86 12.04
C VAL A 102 4.54 2.04 12.87
N SER A 103 4.23 1.13 13.79
CA SER A 103 3.10 1.21 14.73
C SER A 103 3.23 2.42 15.67
N GLY A 104 4.43 2.68 16.20
CA GLY A 104 4.73 3.85 17.02
C GLY A 104 4.56 5.16 16.26
N SER A 105 5.00 5.20 14.99
CA SER A 105 4.83 6.37 14.11
C SER A 105 3.36 6.64 13.78
N ILE A 106 2.56 5.58 13.55
CA ILE A 106 1.11 5.67 13.38
C ILE A 106 0.43 6.15 14.67
N GLY A 107 0.89 5.71 15.84
CA GLY A 107 0.40 6.15 17.15
C GLY A 107 0.63 7.64 17.39
N VAL A 108 1.83 8.15 17.08
CA VAL A 108 2.17 9.58 17.17
C VAL A 108 1.33 10.40 16.19
N LEU A 109 1.20 9.95 14.94
CA LEU A 109 0.39 10.64 13.93
C LEU A 109 -1.10 10.66 14.33
N LYS A 110 -1.62 9.57 14.88
CA LYS A 110 -2.99 9.50 15.41
C LYS A 110 -3.20 10.45 16.58
N ASN A 111 -2.24 10.55 17.50
CA ASN A 111 -2.32 11.48 18.63
C ASN A 111 -2.26 12.95 18.16
N MET A 112 -1.37 13.26 17.23
CA MET A 112 -1.25 14.60 16.64
C MET A 112 -2.50 14.96 15.84
N SER A 113 -3.04 14.03 15.05
CA SER A 113 -4.28 14.21 14.31
C SER A 113 -5.48 14.46 15.23
N GLN A 114 -5.57 13.75 16.36
CA GLN A 114 -6.60 14.00 17.38
C GLN A 114 -6.47 15.39 18.03
N ARG A 115 -5.24 15.84 18.32
CA ARG A 115 -5.00 17.19 18.87
C ARG A 115 -5.36 18.29 17.87
N ILE A 116 -4.94 18.14 16.62
CA ILE A 116 -5.29 19.04 15.51
C ILE A 116 -6.80 19.09 15.32
N GLY A 117 -7.49 17.94 15.41
CA GLY A 117 -8.95 17.87 15.33
C GLY A 117 -9.64 18.66 16.45
N GLY A 118 -9.15 18.54 17.69
CA GLY A 118 -9.67 19.30 18.82
C GLY A 118 -9.43 20.81 18.69
N GLU A 119 -8.23 21.23 18.27
CA GLU A 119 -7.92 22.65 18.03
C GLU A 119 -8.73 23.24 16.87
N LEU A 120 -9.02 22.46 15.82
CA LEU A 120 -9.88 22.89 14.72
C LEU A 120 -11.34 23.08 15.17
N GLU A 121 -11.84 22.22 16.04
CA GLU A 121 -13.20 22.35 16.59
C GLU A 121 -13.30 23.58 17.52
N GLU A 122 -12.26 23.86 18.31
CA GLU A 122 -12.16 25.09 19.11
C GLU A 122 -12.05 26.35 18.22
N GLN A 123 -11.26 26.30 17.15
CA GLN A 123 -11.16 27.39 16.18
C GLN A 123 -12.47 27.60 15.40
N ALA A 124 -13.25 26.55 15.15
CA ALA A 124 -14.56 26.67 14.51
C ALA A 124 -15.55 27.46 15.39
N VAL A 125 -15.50 27.25 16.71
CA VAL A 125 -16.29 28.04 17.68
C VAL A 125 -15.82 29.49 17.71
N MET A 126 -14.50 29.75 17.77
CA MET A 126 -13.97 31.11 17.71
C MET A 126 -14.26 31.83 16.38
N LEU A 127 -14.35 31.10 15.27
CA LEU A 127 -14.70 31.66 13.96
C LEU A 127 -16.18 32.05 13.87
N ASP A 128 -17.06 31.35 14.58
CA ASP A 128 -18.47 31.71 14.70
C ASP A 128 -18.62 33.03 15.49
N ASP A 129 -17.91 33.17 16.61
CA ASP A 129 -17.86 34.41 17.39
C ASP A 129 -17.30 35.57 16.55
N PHE A 130 -16.24 35.33 15.79
CA PHE A 130 -15.67 36.33 14.87
C PHE A 130 -16.65 36.70 13.75
N SER A 131 -17.40 35.74 13.20
CA SER A 131 -18.46 36.02 12.22
C SER A 131 -19.55 36.89 12.83
N HIS A 132 -19.93 36.63 14.09
CA HIS A 132 -20.92 37.43 14.80
C HIS A 132 -20.42 38.86 15.07
N GLU A 133 -19.14 39.05 15.39
CA GLU A 133 -18.52 40.38 15.48
C GLU A 133 -18.47 41.09 14.12
N LEU A 134 -18.17 40.36 13.03
CA LEU A 134 -18.19 40.89 11.67
C LEU A 134 -19.59 41.35 11.26
N ASP A 135 -20.65 40.58 11.55
CA ASP A 135 -22.03 40.98 11.27
C ASP A 135 -22.42 42.25 12.04
N SER A 136 -21.94 42.38 13.28
CA SER A 136 -22.13 43.60 14.07
C SER A 136 -21.40 44.80 13.44
N THR A 137 -20.21 44.57 12.89
CA THR A 137 -19.40 45.58 12.20
C THR A 137 -20.05 45.99 10.89
N GLN A 138 -20.56 45.03 10.12
CA GLN A 138 -21.31 45.28 8.88
C GLN A 138 -22.55 46.11 9.16
N SER A 139 -23.31 45.76 10.20
CA SER A 139 -24.48 46.53 10.64
C SER A 139 -24.12 47.97 11.05
N ARG A 140 -22.97 48.17 11.72
CA ARG A 140 -22.44 49.50 12.05
C ARG A 140 -22.04 50.26 10.80
N LEU A 141 -21.35 49.63 9.85
CA LEU A 141 -20.96 50.21 8.57
C LEU A 141 -22.19 50.62 7.76
N ASP A 142 -23.22 49.78 7.67
CA ASP A 142 -24.48 50.11 6.98
C ASP A 142 -25.18 51.30 7.62
N ASN A 143 -25.19 51.38 8.95
CA ASN A 143 -25.72 52.53 9.67
C ASN A 143 -24.89 53.80 9.42
N VAL A 144 -23.57 53.69 9.33
CA VAL A 144 -22.68 54.79 8.95
C VAL A 144 -22.95 55.22 7.51
N MET A 145 -23.06 54.29 6.56
CA MET A 145 -23.40 54.58 5.17
C MET A 145 -24.76 55.27 5.05
N LYS A 146 -25.78 54.80 5.77
CA LYS A 146 -27.09 55.46 5.83
C LYS A 146 -26.99 56.86 6.44
N LYS A 147 -26.17 57.05 7.48
CA LYS A 147 -25.90 58.38 8.04
C LYS A 147 -25.13 59.27 7.08
N LEU A 148 -24.19 58.74 6.29
CA LEU A 148 -23.48 59.50 5.27
C LEU A 148 -24.40 59.90 4.11
N ALA A 149 -25.25 58.99 3.61
CA ALA A 149 -26.26 59.29 2.61
C ALA A 149 -27.28 60.31 3.14
N LYS A 150 -27.71 60.16 4.39
CA LYS A 150 -28.64 61.10 5.04
C LYS A 150 -27.98 62.43 5.34
N VAL A 151 -26.73 62.48 5.81
CA VAL A 151 -25.98 63.72 6.02
C VAL A 151 -25.81 64.40 4.67
N SER A 152 -25.34 63.70 3.64
CA SER A 152 -25.25 64.23 2.26
C SER A 152 -26.56 64.86 1.78
N HIS A 153 -27.70 64.25 2.08
CA HIS A 153 -29.01 64.77 1.71
C HIS A 153 -29.58 65.82 2.70
N MET A 154 -29.13 65.87 3.96
CA MET A 154 -29.71 66.72 5.00
C MET A 154 -28.91 67.98 5.34
N THR A 155 -27.60 68.07 5.02
CA THR A 155 -26.83 69.25 5.48
C THR A 155 -27.22 70.54 4.81
N SER A 156 -27.85 70.51 3.63
CA SER A 156 -27.83 71.70 2.79
C SER A 156 -29.18 72.08 2.19
N ASP A 157 -30.10 71.16 1.87
CA ASP A 157 -31.24 71.57 1.05
C ASP A 157 -32.13 72.63 1.74
N ARG A 158 -32.80 72.34 2.86
CA ARG A 158 -33.81 73.31 3.37
C ARG A 158 -33.20 74.62 3.88
N ARG A 159 -32.02 74.58 4.50
CA ARG A 159 -31.35 75.79 5.01
C ARG A 159 -30.66 76.59 3.90
N GLN A 160 -30.03 75.95 2.91
CA GLN A 160 -29.48 76.68 1.76
C GLN A 160 -30.59 77.21 0.85
N TRP A 161 -31.65 76.44 0.59
CA TRP A 161 -32.81 76.94 -0.16
C TRP A 161 -33.47 78.13 0.53
N CYS A 162 -33.63 78.10 1.86
CA CYS A 162 -34.13 79.25 2.62
C CYS A 162 -33.19 80.46 2.51
N ALA A 163 -31.87 80.26 2.64
CA ALA A 163 -30.88 81.33 2.50
C ALA A 163 -30.89 81.94 1.09
N ILE A 164 -31.01 81.12 0.04
CA ILE A 164 -31.11 81.56 -1.36
C ILE A 164 -32.37 82.41 -1.56
N VAL A 165 -33.53 81.96 -1.05
CA VAL A 165 -34.80 82.69 -1.15
C VAL A 165 -34.73 84.03 -0.41
N VAL A 166 -34.20 84.07 0.80
CA VAL A 166 -34.05 85.31 1.58
C VAL A 166 -33.11 86.30 0.87
N LEU A 167 -31.97 85.83 0.36
CA LEU A 167 -31.03 86.65 -0.40
C LEU A 167 -31.70 87.25 -1.65
N PHE A 168 -32.50 86.46 -2.37
CA PHE A 168 -33.22 86.90 -3.55
C PHE A 168 -34.26 87.98 -3.24
N VAL A 169 -35.02 87.83 -2.15
CA VAL A 169 -36.01 88.85 -1.72
C VAL A 169 -35.32 90.16 -1.36
N ILE A 170 -34.21 90.13 -0.62
CA ILE A 170 -33.44 91.33 -0.28
C ILE A 170 -32.94 92.02 -1.55
N LEU A 171 -32.43 91.24 -2.51
CA LEU A 171 -31.97 91.77 -3.79
C LEU A 171 -33.11 92.45 -4.59
N LEU A 172 -34.31 91.86 -4.61
CA LEU A 172 -35.48 92.50 -5.23
C LEU A 172 -35.86 93.81 -4.54
N VAL A 173 -35.84 93.87 -3.21
CA VAL A 173 -36.14 95.11 -2.47
C VAL A 173 -35.14 96.21 -2.84
N VAL A 174 -33.85 95.90 -2.88
CA VAL A 174 -32.81 96.86 -3.26
C VAL A 174 -33.01 97.34 -4.71
N LEU A 175 -33.34 96.45 -5.64
CA LEU A 175 -33.62 96.83 -7.03
C LEU A 175 -34.85 97.74 -7.14
N ILE A 176 -35.94 97.43 -6.44
CA ILE A 176 -37.14 98.27 -6.46
C ILE A 176 -36.82 99.65 -5.88
N LEU A 177 -36.11 99.71 -4.74
CA LEU A 177 -35.67 100.99 -4.17
C LEU A 177 -34.80 101.77 -5.15
N PHE A 178 -33.89 101.12 -5.87
CA PHE A 178 -33.06 101.77 -6.88
C PHE A 178 -33.84 102.27 -8.12
N PHE A 179 -34.90 101.58 -8.53
CA PHE A 179 -35.74 102.03 -9.65
C PHE A 179 -36.72 103.15 -9.26
N VAL A 180 -37.15 103.17 -7.99
CA VAL A 180 -38.09 104.14 -7.46
C VAL A 180 -37.39 105.43 -7.01
N LEU A 181 -36.17 105.33 -6.46
CA LEU A 181 -35.34 106.45 -6.03
C LEU A 181 -34.54 107.04 -7.20
#